data_AF-A0A7W7H0U0-F1
#
_entry.id   AF-A0A7W7H0U0-F1
#
_cell.length_a   1.000
_cell.length_b   1.000
_cell.length_c   1.000
_cell.angle_alpha   90.00
_cell.angle_beta   90.00
_cell.angle_gamma   90.00
#
_symmetry.space_group_name_H-M   'P 1'
#
loop_
_entity.id
_entity.type
_entity.pdbx_description
1 polymer ?
#
loop_
_entity_poly.entity_id
_entity_poly.type
_entity_poly.pdbx_seq_one_letter_code
_entity_poly.pdbx_strand_id
1 'polypeptide(L)'
;MNETRNRRSVPDRARKRAVRALAAELGVAYSVAARLLAAQAAEAAESGPAGLPADEHRAWLFAAREQRTFHSRVRDTRTAAELPLGRAAHLARRFPPLRDLAGAGPLYHGEGRETLIAMLYAVLEHESPHLLPSPDELTWAAELGEETAVDIACRDLDRAARQLLDQGWQLWPRVDAALAAGEGLTEPRVRDAARVLGRELRSTSLRGAVGGARNILDALLAEAYDAALPPGAPVLVGERLGTVVGVCWEPAGPPGGYRVRFGADPAVHSVAVAEVRPATATEPEPVSG
;
A
#
# COMPACT_ATOMS: atom_id res chain seq x y z
N MET A 1 -42.07 -1.00 -5.60
CA MET A 1 -41.78 -0.92 -4.15
C MET A 1 -41.59 -2.32 -3.62
N ASN A 2 -40.38 -2.67 -3.21
CA ASN A 2 -40.10 -3.71 -2.22
C ASN A 2 -38.63 -3.56 -1.79
N GLU A 3 -38.44 -2.92 -0.64
CA GLU A 3 -37.14 -2.76 0.03
C GLU A 3 -36.71 -4.10 0.64
N THR A 4 -35.70 -4.74 0.06
CA THR A 4 -34.95 -5.78 0.77
C THR A 4 -33.95 -5.13 1.72
N ARG A 5 -34.37 -4.97 2.97
CA ARG A 5 -33.52 -4.61 4.13
C ARG A 5 -32.35 -5.60 4.24
N ASN A 6 -31.20 -5.17 3.75
CA ASN A 6 -29.95 -5.91 3.81
C ASN A 6 -29.48 -6.01 5.28
N ARG A 7 -29.60 -7.19 5.88
CA ARG A 7 -29.08 -7.50 7.23
C ARG A 7 -27.55 -7.45 7.17
N ARG A 8 -26.95 -6.33 7.60
CA ARG A 8 -25.51 -6.27 7.92
C ARG A 8 -25.18 -7.37 8.92
N SER A 9 -24.17 -8.17 8.58
CA SER A 9 -23.76 -9.35 9.32
C SER A 9 -23.34 -9.01 10.77
N VAL A 10 -23.73 -9.89 11.69
CA VAL A 10 -23.46 -9.85 13.14
C VAL A 10 -21.97 -9.70 13.55
N PRO A 11 -20.95 -10.14 12.78
CA PRO A 11 -19.54 -10.04 13.17
C PRO A 11 -19.03 -8.61 13.39
N ASP A 12 -19.53 -7.64 12.61
CA ASP A 12 -19.04 -6.25 12.67
C ASP A 12 -19.44 -5.54 13.98
N ARG A 13 -20.58 -5.91 14.56
CA ARG A 13 -21.01 -5.34 15.86
C ARG A 13 -20.22 -5.90 17.02
N ALA A 14 -19.89 -7.19 16.99
CA ALA A 14 -19.08 -7.84 18.03
C ALA A 14 -17.67 -7.25 18.03
N ARG A 15 -17.05 -7.13 16.85
CA ARG A 15 -15.73 -6.49 16.70
C ARG A 15 -15.74 -5.05 17.20
N LYS A 16 -16.71 -4.23 16.78
CA LYS A 16 -16.80 -2.84 17.24
C LYS A 16 -16.97 -2.71 18.75
N ARG A 17 -17.70 -3.62 19.40
CA ARG A 17 -17.83 -3.67 20.86
C ARG A 17 -16.51 -4.06 21.53
N ALA A 18 -15.81 -5.07 21.01
CA ALA A 18 -14.50 -5.49 21.52
C ALA A 18 -13.48 -4.34 21.44
N VAL A 19 -13.43 -3.62 20.31
CA VAL A 19 -12.55 -2.46 20.16
C VAL A 19 -12.89 -1.35 21.15
N ARG A 20 -14.18 -1.04 21.36
CA ARG A 20 -14.58 -0.03 22.36
C ARG A 20 -14.23 -0.45 23.79
N ALA A 21 -14.43 -1.72 24.12
CA ALA A 21 -14.10 -2.25 25.44
C ALA A 21 -12.59 -2.15 25.69
N LEU A 22 -11.77 -2.60 24.73
CA LEU A 22 -10.31 -2.55 24.85
C LEU A 22 -9.78 -1.10 24.89
N ALA A 23 -10.36 -0.19 24.10
CA ALA A 23 -10.01 1.22 24.15
C ALA A 23 -10.29 1.85 25.52
N ALA A 24 -11.45 1.52 26.12
CA ALA A 24 -11.83 2.01 27.44
C ALA A 24 -10.96 1.40 28.56
N GLU A 25 -10.62 0.12 28.45
CA GLU A 25 -9.78 -0.60 29.40
C GLU A 25 -8.35 -0.06 29.44
N LEU A 26 -7.76 0.20 28.27
CA LEU A 26 -6.37 0.66 28.16
C LEU A 26 -6.22 2.19 28.18
N GLY A 27 -7.33 2.94 28.15
CA GLY A 27 -7.31 4.40 28.05
C GLY A 27 -6.68 4.92 26.75
N VAL A 28 -6.76 4.15 25.65
CA VAL A 28 -6.16 4.48 24.34
C VAL A 28 -7.22 4.84 23.30
N ALA A 29 -6.78 5.47 22.20
CA ALA A 29 -7.67 5.79 21.08
C ALA A 29 -8.26 4.53 20.43
N TYR A 30 -9.47 4.65 19.88
CA TYR A 30 -10.21 3.55 19.23
C TYR A 30 -9.41 2.84 18.13
N SER A 31 -8.68 3.59 17.31
CA SER A 31 -7.84 3.05 16.23
C SER A 31 -6.65 2.25 16.77
N VAL A 32 -6.09 2.62 17.92
CA VAL A 32 -5.02 1.88 18.61
C VAL A 32 -5.58 0.56 19.11
N ALA A 33 -6.72 0.58 19.82
CA ALA A 33 -7.38 -0.63 20.28
C ALA A 33 -7.80 -1.55 19.11
N ALA A 34 -8.23 -0.99 17.97
CA ALA A 34 -8.61 -1.75 16.78
C ALA A 34 -7.42 -2.54 16.21
N ARG A 35 -6.23 -1.91 16.20
CA ARG A 35 -4.99 -2.52 15.74
C ARG A 35 -4.47 -3.57 16.72
N LEU A 36 -4.51 -3.31 18.02
CA LEU A 36 -4.12 -4.30 19.04
C LEU A 36 -4.98 -5.57 18.98
N LEU A 37 -6.30 -5.42 18.82
CA LEU A 37 -7.21 -6.56 18.62
C LEU A 37 -6.92 -7.32 17.33
N ALA A 38 -6.53 -6.62 16.26
CA ALA A 38 -6.13 -7.27 15.01
C ALA A 38 -4.80 -8.02 15.14
N ALA A 39 -3.84 -7.47 15.88
CA ALA A 39 -2.55 -8.10 16.16
C ALA A 39 -2.71 -9.37 17.02
N GLN A 40 -3.52 -9.33 18.08
CA GLN A 40 -3.82 -10.52 18.90
C GLN A 40 -4.51 -11.62 18.09
N ALA A 41 -5.41 -11.25 17.18
CA ALA A 41 -6.04 -12.21 16.27
C ALA A 41 -5.03 -12.81 15.27
N ALA A 42 -4.01 -12.06 14.86
CA ALA A 42 -2.93 -12.54 14.01
C ALA A 42 -2.00 -13.50 14.78
N GLU A 43 -1.59 -13.16 16.01
CA GLU A 43 -0.78 -14.04 16.88
C GLU A 43 -1.49 -15.36 17.19
N ALA A 44 -2.80 -15.33 17.43
CA ALA A 44 -3.60 -16.54 17.63
C ALA A 44 -3.67 -17.43 16.37
N ALA A 45 -3.60 -16.82 15.18
CA ALA A 45 -3.58 -17.54 13.90
C ALA A 45 -2.19 -18.14 13.57
N GLU A 46 -1.11 -17.62 14.14
CA GLU A 46 0.26 -18.12 13.93
C GLU A 46 0.54 -19.49 14.61
N SER A 47 -0.34 -19.96 15.49
CA SER A 47 -0.18 -21.23 16.24
C SER A 47 -0.72 -22.50 15.53
N GLY A 48 -1.13 -22.41 14.26
CA GLY A 48 -1.64 -23.55 13.46
C GLY A 48 -0.55 -24.38 12.76
N PRO A 49 -0.80 -25.67 12.44
CA PRO A 49 0.21 -26.52 11.80
C PRO A 49 0.41 -26.12 10.32
N ALA A 50 1.69 -25.90 9.96
CA ALA A 50 2.17 -25.50 8.63
C ALA A 50 1.76 -24.08 8.17
N GLY A 51 1.85 -23.09 9.06
CA GLY A 51 1.85 -21.67 8.68
C GLY A 51 3.15 -21.30 7.96
N LEU A 52 3.04 -20.70 6.78
CA LEU A 52 4.15 -19.97 6.15
C LEU A 52 4.80 -19.06 7.20
N PRO A 53 6.14 -19.02 7.34
CA PRO A 53 6.76 -18.15 8.33
C PRO A 53 6.28 -16.73 8.07
N ALA A 54 5.53 -16.17 9.03
CA ALA A 54 5.23 -14.76 9.06
C ALA A 54 6.57 -14.03 8.88
N ASP A 55 6.59 -13.02 8.02
CA ASP A 55 7.81 -12.26 7.78
C ASP A 55 8.14 -11.48 9.06
N GLU A 56 8.85 -12.12 9.98
CA GLU A 56 9.26 -11.59 11.30
C GLU A 56 9.94 -10.24 11.14
N HIS A 57 10.66 -10.04 10.02
CA HIS A 57 11.28 -8.77 9.67
C HIS A 57 10.24 -7.67 9.43
N ARG A 58 9.15 -7.97 8.70
CA ARG A 58 8.05 -7.04 8.46
C ARG A 58 7.30 -6.73 9.75
N ALA A 59 7.01 -7.73 10.57
CA ALA A 59 6.38 -7.54 11.88
C ALA A 59 7.23 -6.64 12.79
N TRP A 60 8.55 -6.90 12.85
CA TRP A 60 9.50 -6.07 13.59
C TRP A 60 9.56 -4.63 13.07
N LEU A 61 9.56 -4.42 11.74
CA LEU A 61 9.55 -3.08 11.16
C LEU A 61 8.28 -2.30 11.54
N PHE A 62 7.11 -2.95 11.58
CA PHE A 62 5.88 -2.30 12.04
C PHE A 62 5.93 -1.97 13.53
N ALA A 63 6.38 -2.90 14.39
CA ALA A 63 6.53 -2.65 15.82
C ALA A 63 7.51 -1.50 16.09
N ALA A 64 8.65 -1.47 15.41
CA ALA A 64 9.62 -0.38 15.51
C ALA A 64 9.03 0.97 15.06
N ARG A 65 8.17 0.96 14.03
CA ARG A 65 7.47 2.16 13.56
C ARG A 65 6.48 2.71 14.57
N GLU A 66 5.80 1.85 15.32
CA GLU A 66 4.83 2.24 16.36
C GLU A 66 5.51 2.83 17.59
N GLN A 67 6.74 2.41 17.88
CA GLN A 67 7.54 2.92 19.01
C GLN A 67 8.23 4.27 18.71
N ARG A 68 8.02 4.87 17.53
CA ARG A 68 8.63 6.15 17.17
C ARG A 68 8.07 7.30 18.02
N THR A 69 8.97 8.19 18.44
CA THR A 69 8.60 9.44 19.11
C THR A 69 7.71 10.29 18.21
N PHE A 70 6.86 11.14 18.81
CA PHE A 70 6.01 12.06 18.06
C PHE A 70 6.81 12.94 17.07
N HIS A 71 7.93 13.51 17.50
CA HIS A 71 8.80 14.30 16.61
C HIS A 71 9.33 13.52 15.42
N SER A 72 9.68 12.24 15.59
CA SER A 72 10.08 11.38 14.48
C SER A 72 8.92 11.18 13.50
N ARG A 73 7.71 10.93 14.02
CA ARG A 73 6.51 10.75 13.18
C ARG A 73 6.14 12.01 12.40
N VAL A 74 6.21 13.20 13.02
CA VAL A 74 5.99 14.48 12.33
C VAL A 74 7.03 14.71 11.24
N ARG A 75 8.31 14.43 11.51
CA ARG A 75 9.37 14.53 10.48
C ARG A 75 9.11 13.58 9.30
N ASP A 76 8.72 12.35 9.58
CA ASP A 76 8.46 11.34 8.54
C ASP A 76 7.24 11.69 7.70
N THR A 77 6.19 12.26 8.32
CA THR A 77 4.97 12.69 7.62
C THR A 77 5.15 14.00 6.86
N ARG A 78 5.98 14.93 7.34
CA ARG A 78 6.44 16.09 6.52
C ARG A 78 7.18 15.62 5.27
N THR A 79 8.07 14.64 5.41
CA THR A 79 8.73 14.02 4.25
C THR A 79 7.69 13.37 3.32
N ALA A 80 6.69 12.65 3.87
CA ALA A 80 5.63 12.02 3.08
C ALA A 80 4.72 13.00 2.33
N ALA A 81 4.56 14.21 2.86
CA ALA A 81 3.81 15.30 2.26
C ALA A 81 4.59 16.07 1.18
N GLU A 82 5.91 15.84 1.07
CA GLU A 82 6.73 16.54 0.11
C GLU A 82 6.71 15.90 -1.29
N LEU A 83 5.96 16.49 -2.23
CA LEU A 83 5.96 16.04 -3.63
C LEU A 83 7.11 16.66 -4.46
N PRO A 84 7.57 15.98 -5.53
CA PRO A 84 7.33 14.56 -5.82
C PRO A 84 8.28 13.61 -5.07
N LEU A 85 9.46 14.12 -4.64
CA LEU A 85 10.56 13.30 -4.13
C LEU A 85 10.31 12.72 -2.74
N GLY A 86 9.87 13.55 -1.78
CA GLY A 86 9.71 13.14 -0.38
C GLY A 86 8.65 12.05 -0.20
N ARG A 87 7.49 12.18 -0.86
CA ARG A 87 6.44 11.15 -0.85
C ARG A 87 6.96 9.83 -1.41
N ALA A 88 7.66 9.87 -2.55
CA ALA A 88 8.23 8.67 -3.15
C ALA A 88 9.25 7.98 -2.22
N ALA A 89 10.15 8.76 -1.61
CA ALA A 89 11.13 8.25 -0.65
C ALA A 89 10.47 7.66 0.61
N HIS A 90 9.43 8.32 1.12
CA HIS A 90 8.66 7.83 2.25
C HIS A 90 8.02 6.47 1.93
N LEU A 91 7.36 6.34 0.78
CA LEU A 91 6.72 5.09 0.35
C LEU A 91 7.73 3.97 0.11
N ALA A 92 8.85 4.25 -0.55
CA ALA A 92 9.91 3.25 -0.78
C ALA A 92 10.55 2.73 0.52
N ARG A 93 10.60 3.57 1.56
CA ARG A 93 11.04 3.18 2.92
C ARG A 93 9.95 2.47 3.71
N ARG A 94 8.68 2.79 3.46
CA ARG A 94 7.52 2.11 4.08
C ARG A 94 7.37 0.67 3.63
N PHE A 95 7.65 0.43 2.36
CA PHE A 95 7.52 -0.88 1.73
C PHE A 95 8.90 -1.36 1.26
N PRO A 96 9.75 -1.85 2.19
CA PRO A 96 11.06 -2.36 1.83
C PRO A 96 10.92 -3.62 0.96
N PRO A 97 11.95 -3.95 0.16
CA PRO A 97 11.95 -5.15 -0.65
C PRO A 97 11.78 -6.39 0.23
N LEU A 98 10.80 -7.23 -0.12
CA LEU A 98 10.56 -8.50 0.58
C LEU A 98 11.24 -9.63 -0.18
N ARG A 99 11.95 -10.46 0.58
CA ARG A 99 12.54 -11.70 0.07
C ARG A 99 11.45 -12.61 -0.50
N ASP A 100 11.84 -13.54 -1.35
CA ASP A 100 10.92 -14.48 -2.00
C ASP A 100 10.06 -15.22 -0.96
N LEU A 101 8.76 -14.89 -0.92
CA LEU A 101 7.77 -15.47 -0.03
C LEU A 101 7.11 -16.65 -0.75
N ALA A 102 7.55 -17.87 -0.43
CA ALA A 102 6.93 -19.11 -0.90
C ALA A 102 6.78 -19.21 -2.44
N GLY A 103 7.75 -18.69 -3.19
CA GLY A 103 7.71 -18.70 -4.67
C GLY A 103 6.96 -17.52 -5.28
N ALA A 104 6.42 -16.59 -4.45
CA ALA A 104 5.80 -15.34 -4.91
C ALA A 104 6.78 -14.40 -5.64
N GLY A 105 8.08 -14.70 -5.59
CA GLY A 105 9.14 -13.92 -6.19
C GLY A 105 9.42 -12.63 -5.42
N PRO A 106 10.33 -11.79 -5.94
CA PRO A 106 10.76 -10.58 -5.26
C PRO A 106 9.64 -9.52 -5.27
N LEU A 107 9.03 -9.25 -4.12
CA LEU A 107 7.98 -8.23 -3.95
C LEU A 107 8.57 -6.90 -3.47
N TYR A 108 8.02 -5.78 -3.94
CA TYR A 108 8.52 -4.43 -3.60
C TYR A 108 10.00 -4.20 -4.00
N HIS A 109 10.54 -5.08 -4.84
CA HIS A 109 11.90 -5.03 -5.36
C HIS A 109 12.00 -4.16 -6.62
N GLY A 110 13.23 -3.80 -6.98
CA GLY A 110 13.52 -2.98 -8.14
C GLY A 110 14.35 -1.78 -7.74
N GLU A 111 15.56 -1.70 -8.27
CA GLU A 111 16.37 -0.50 -8.20
C GLU A 111 15.66 0.64 -8.95
N GLY A 112 15.65 1.84 -8.37
CA GLY A 112 14.95 2.99 -8.95
C GLY A 112 13.43 3.02 -8.75
N ARG A 113 12.82 2.14 -7.94
CA ARG A 113 11.36 2.19 -7.64
C ARG A 113 10.93 3.50 -6.98
N GLU A 114 11.77 4.07 -6.13
CA GLU A 114 11.57 5.40 -5.55
C GLU A 114 11.55 6.46 -6.64
N THR A 115 12.59 6.51 -7.46
CA THR A 115 12.72 7.41 -8.62
C THR A 115 11.51 7.30 -9.55
N LEU A 116 11.08 6.08 -9.86
CA LEU A 116 9.92 5.86 -10.72
C LEU A 116 8.65 6.43 -10.09
N ILE A 117 8.38 6.18 -8.82
CA ILE A 117 7.21 6.78 -8.13
C ILE A 117 7.27 8.32 -8.16
N ALA A 118 8.45 8.90 -7.93
CA ALA A 118 8.61 10.36 -8.01
C ALA A 118 8.34 10.89 -9.44
N MET A 119 8.76 10.17 -10.48
CA MET A 119 8.43 10.52 -11.87
C MET A 119 6.94 10.43 -12.16
N LEU A 120 6.23 9.44 -11.60
CA LEU A 120 4.76 9.36 -11.73
C LEU A 120 4.09 10.59 -11.11
N TYR A 121 4.53 11.02 -9.92
CA TYR A 121 4.01 12.24 -9.30
C TYR A 121 4.36 13.50 -10.10
N ALA A 122 5.56 13.59 -10.68
CA ALA A 122 5.91 14.71 -11.56
C ALA A 122 5.02 14.76 -12.82
N VAL A 123 4.68 13.61 -13.41
CA VAL A 123 3.72 13.52 -14.53
C VAL A 123 2.35 14.03 -14.11
N LEU A 124 1.86 13.65 -12.93
CA LEU A 124 0.55 14.08 -12.44
C LEU A 124 0.53 15.56 -12.04
N GLU A 125 1.62 16.07 -11.47
CA GLU A 125 1.78 17.50 -11.19
C GLU A 125 1.74 18.34 -12.48
N HIS A 126 2.35 17.84 -13.56
CA HIS A 126 2.34 18.49 -14.86
C HIS A 126 0.97 18.40 -15.57
N GLU A 127 0.39 17.20 -15.65
CA GLU A 127 -0.75 16.93 -16.52
C GLU A 127 -2.12 17.00 -15.81
N SER A 128 -2.14 16.87 -14.49
CA SER A 128 -3.37 16.80 -13.70
C SER A 128 -3.20 17.49 -12.34
N PRO A 129 -2.82 18.78 -12.31
CA PRO A 129 -2.53 19.50 -11.06
C PRO A 129 -3.73 19.56 -10.10
N HIS A 130 -4.96 19.39 -10.61
CA HIS A 130 -6.18 19.32 -9.79
C HIS A 130 -6.28 18.06 -8.92
N LEU A 131 -5.46 17.03 -9.16
CA LEU A 131 -5.36 15.83 -8.31
C LEU A 131 -4.39 16.03 -7.14
N LEU A 132 -3.61 17.12 -7.14
CA LEU A 132 -2.69 17.42 -6.05
C LEU A 132 -3.50 17.91 -4.84
N PRO A 133 -3.24 17.35 -3.64
CA PRO A 133 -3.82 17.90 -2.43
C PRO A 133 -3.29 19.31 -2.20
N SER A 134 -4.09 20.18 -1.58
CA SER A 134 -3.66 21.55 -1.36
C SER A 134 -2.45 21.62 -0.41
N PRO A 135 -1.56 22.62 -0.53
CA PRO A 135 -0.44 22.77 0.39
C PRO A 135 -0.86 22.87 1.86
N ASP A 136 -1.99 23.52 2.15
CA ASP A 136 -2.53 23.66 3.50
C ASP A 136 -3.02 22.31 4.05
N GLU A 137 -3.69 21.51 3.24
CA GLU A 137 -4.13 20.15 3.60
C GLU A 137 -2.93 19.23 3.88
N LEU A 138 -1.90 19.26 3.03
CA LEU A 138 -0.69 18.47 3.23
C LEU A 138 0.09 18.89 4.47
N THR A 139 0.20 20.20 4.70
CA THR A 139 0.84 20.75 5.90
C THR A 139 0.07 20.30 7.14
N TRP A 140 -1.25 20.46 7.15
CA TRP A 140 -2.09 20.01 8.27
C TRP A 140 -1.95 18.51 8.52
N ALA A 141 -2.04 17.67 7.48
CA ALA A 141 -1.91 16.22 7.60
C ALA A 141 -0.53 15.81 8.12
N ALA A 142 0.54 16.50 7.70
CA ALA A 142 1.89 16.26 8.17
C ALA A 142 2.08 16.62 9.65
N GLU A 143 1.51 17.71 10.13
CA GLU A 143 1.66 18.12 11.54
C GLU A 143 0.97 17.16 12.53
N LEU A 144 0.04 16.32 12.07
CA LEU A 144 -0.57 15.28 12.91
C LEU A 144 0.42 14.17 13.31
N GLY A 145 1.49 13.97 12.54
CA GLY A 145 2.38 12.82 12.75
C GLY A 145 1.69 11.46 12.54
N GLU A 146 0.65 11.44 11.71
CA GLU A 146 -0.10 10.24 11.33
C GLU A 146 0.07 9.97 9.82
N GLU A 147 0.79 8.91 9.46
CA GLU A 147 1.03 8.53 8.05
C GLU A 147 -0.30 8.36 7.30
N THR A 148 -1.31 7.78 7.95
CA THR A 148 -2.64 7.57 7.38
C THR A 148 -3.35 8.87 7.00
N ALA A 149 -3.09 9.98 7.70
CA ALA A 149 -3.67 11.28 7.33
C ALA A 149 -3.11 11.78 5.99
N VAL A 150 -1.79 11.63 5.79
CA VAL A 150 -1.13 11.98 4.51
C VAL A 150 -1.58 11.02 3.39
N ASP A 151 -1.76 9.73 3.69
CA ASP A 151 -2.29 8.75 2.73
C ASP A 151 -3.72 9.08 2.29
N ILE A 152 -4.56 9.55 3.20
CA ILE A 152 -5.93 9.98 2.88
C ILE A 152 -5.89 11.20 1.96
N ALA A 153 -5.09 12.22 2.29
CA ALA A 153 -4.96 13.44 1.49
C ALA A 153 -4.47 13.11 0.08
N CYS A 154 -3.44 12.26 -0.06
CA CYS A 154 -2.85 11.90 -1.35
C CYS A 154 -3.56 10.75 -2.10
N ARG A 155 -4.68 10.23 -1.61
CA ARG A 155 -5.31 9.02 -2.15
C ARG A 155 -5.56 9.08 -3.65
N ASP A 156 -6.11 10.19 -4.14
CA ASP A 156 -6.47 10.34 -5.56
C ASP A 156 -5.21 10.46 -6.44
N LEU A 157 -4.19 11.16 -5.94
CA LEU A 157 -2.86 11.23 -6.57
C LEU A 157 -2.21 9.83 -6.66
N ASP A 158 -2.21 9.06 -5.58
CA ASP A 158 -1.61 7.72 -5.55
C ASP A 158 -2.35 6.75 -6.48
N ARG A 159 -3.69 6.88 -6.55
CA ARG A 159 -4.53 6.10 -7.45
C ARG A 159 -4.21 6.42 -8.92
N ALA A 160 -4.10 7.69 -9.26
CA ALA A 160 -3.72 8.10 -10.61
C ALA A 160 -2.29 7.66 -10.97
N ALA A 161 -1.35 7.75 -10.02
CA ALA A 161 0.02 7.25 -10.21
C ALA A 161 0.04 5.75 -10.48
N ARG A 162 -0.78 4.99 -9.74
CA ARG A 162 -0.92 3.55 -9.96
C ARG A 162 -1.46 3.26 -11.36
N GLN A 163 -2.42 4.03 -11.86
CA GLN A 163 -3.01 3.84 -13.20
C GLN A 163 -2.02 4.18 -14.33
N LEU A 164 -1.15 5.18 -14.14
CA LEU A 164 -0.09 5.51 -15.11
C LEU A 164 0.82 4.30 -15.40
N LEU A 165 1.08 3.44 -14.39
CA LEU A 165 1.89 2.23 -14.57
C LEU A 165 1.25 1.18 -15.49
N ASP A 166 -0.05 1.26 -15.78
CA ASP A 166 -0.72 0.33 -16.69
C ASP A 166 -0.65 0.75 -18.17
N GLN A 167 -0.12 1.95 -18.46
CA GLN A 167 0.06 2.46 -19.82
C GLN A 167 1.31 1.89 -20.53
N GLY A 168 2.14 1.13 -19.80
CA GLY A 168 3.31 0.47 -20.36
C GLY A 168 4.30 1.45 -21.00
N TRP A 169 4.57 1.28 -22.29
CA TRP A 169 5.57 2.08 -23.01
C TRP A 169 5.16 3.54 -23.21
N GLN A 170 3.86 3.86 -23.16
CA GLN A 170 3.35 5.23 -23.34
C GLN A 170 3.68 6.14 -22.15
N LEU A 171 4.10 5.57 -21.02
CA LEU A 171 4.51 6.32 -19.84
C LEU A 171 5.76 7.18 -20.09
N TRP A 172 6.74 6.67 -20.84
CA TRP A 172 8.06 7.32 -20.91
C TRP A 172 8.05 8.69 -21.60
N PRO A 173 7.38 8.88 -22.75
CA PRO A 173 7.27 10.22 -23.34
C PRO A 173 6.58 11.25 -22.43
N ARG A 174 5.63 10.81 -21.59
CA ARG A 174 4.95 11.66 -20.61
C ARG A 174 5.89 12.06 -19.48
N VAL A 175 6.69 11.12 -18.99
CA VAL A 175 7.76 11.39 -18.01
C VAL A 175 8.74 12.42 -18.57
N ASP A 176 9.25 12.21 -19.78
CA ASP A 176 10.17 13.16 -20.42
C ASP A 176 9.55 14.56 -20.55
N ALA A 177 8.29 14.65 -21.00
CA ALA A 177 7.57 15.91 -21.13
C ALA A 177 7.39 16.63 -19.78
N ALA A 178 6.97 15.91 -18.74
CA ALA A 178 6.76 16.47 -17.41
C ALA A 178 8.07 16.98 -16.79
N LEU A 179 9.17 16.24 -16.94
CA LEU A 179 10.48 16.66 -16.45
C LEU A 179 11.01 17.87 -17.21
N ALA A 180 10.88 17.90 -18.54
CA ALA A 180 11.27 19.06 -19.34
C ALA A 180 10.46 20.32 -18.97
N ALA A 181 9.16 20.17 -18.75
CA ALA A 181 8.31 21.26 -18.27
C ALA A 181 8.73 21.76 -16.89
N GLY A 182 8.99 20.83 -15.95
CA GLY A 182 9.43 21.15 -14.59
C GLY A 182 10.77 21.90 -14.54
N GLU A 183 11.72 21.58 -15.42
CA GLU A 183 13.00 22.29 -15.51
C GLU A 183 12.86 23.77 -15.88
N GLY A 184 11.78 24.13 -16.60
CA GLY A 184 11.46 25.50 -17.01
C GLY A 184 10.71 26.34 -15.98
N LEU A 185 10.27 25.75 -14.86
CA LEU A 185 9.47 26.46 -13.86
C LEU A 185 10.32 27.41 -12.99
N THR A 186 9.67 28.48 -12.52
CA THR A 186 10.29 29.48 -11.64
C THR A 186 10.47 28.96 -10.22
N GLU A 187 9.62 28.03 -9.78
CA GLU A 187 9.68 27.44 -8.45
C GLU A 187 10.93 26.56 -8.30
N PRO A 188 11.90 26.93 -7.42
CA PRO A 188 13.17 26.23 -7.33
C PRO A 188 13.01 24.75 -7.00
N ARG A 189 12.07 24.43 -6.12
CA ARG A 189 11.81 23.07 -5.64
C ARG A 189 11.41 22.13 -6.78
N VAL A 190 10.42 22.52 -7.59
CA VAL A 190 9.94 21.71 -8.71
C VAL A 190 11.03 21.56 -9.77
N ARG A 191 11.72 22.65 -10.08
CA ARG A 191 12.84 22.65 -11.03
C ARG A 191 13.98 21.74 -10.60
N ASP A 192 14.37 21.78 -9.33
CA ASP A 192 15.48 20.95 -8.82
C ASP A 192 15.08 19.49 -8.76
N ALA A 193 13.82 19.18 -8.40
CA ALA A 193 13.28 17.82 -8.49
C ALA A 193 13.29 17.31 -9.94
N ALA A 194 12.84 18.11 -10.90
CA ALA A 194 12.85 17.75 -12.32
C ALA A 194 14.26 17.46 -12.84
N ARG A 195 15.26 18.29 -12.44
CA ARG A 195 16.67 18.06 -12.78
C ARG A 195 17.24 16.78 -12.17
N VAL A 196 16.92 16.50 -10.91
CA VAL A 196 17.35 15.26 -10.23
C VAL A 196 16.78 14.05 -10.95
N LEU A 197 15.47 14.03 -11.18
CA LEU A 197 14.79 12.93 -11.85
C LEU A 197 15.24 12.78 -13.31
N GLY A 198 15.45 13.88 -14.03
CA GLY A 198 15.96 13.86 -15.40
C GLY A 198 17.37 13.26 -15.49
N ARG A 199 18.24 13.52 -14.51
CA ARG A 199 19.55 12.84 -14.44
C ARG A 199 19.40 11.34 -14.21
N GLU A 200 18.58 10.95 -13.23
CA GLU A 200 18.33 9.53 -12.93
C GLU A 200 17.73 8.77 -14.12
N LEU A 201 16.80 9.39 -14.86
CA LEU A 201 16.21 8.79 -16.06
C LEU A 201 17.26 8.45 -17.13
N ARG A 202 18.29 9.30 -17.24
CA ARG A 202 19.37 9.13 -18.22
C ARG A 202 20.46 8.16 -17.76
N SER A 203 20.68 8.03 -16.45
CA SER A 203 21.75 7.19 -15.89
C SER A 203 21.30 5.78 -15.51
N THR A 204 20.01 5.58 -15.23
CA THR A 204 19.50 4.39 -14.55
C THR A 204 18.39 3.74 -15.36
N SER A 205 18.50 2.42 -15.60
CA SER A 205 17.43 1.66 -16.23
C SER A 205 16.28 1.42 -15.26
N LEU A 206 15.15 2.10 -15.47
CA LEU A 206 13.95 2.00 -14.61
C LEU A 206 13.05 0.81 -14.97
N ARG A 207 13.43 -0.05 -15.93
CA ARG A 207 12.59 -1.20 -16.32
C ARG A 207 12.35 -2.17 -15.16
N GLY A 208 13.38 -2.43 -14.35
CA GLY A 208 13.28 -3.28 -13.15
C GLY A 208 12.50 -2.64 -12.00
N ALA A 209 12.28 -1.32 -12.04
CA ALA A 209 11.59 -0.56 -10.99
C ALA A 209 10.07 -0.70 -11.05
N VAL A 210 9.50 -0.99 -12.23
CA VAL A 210 8.05 -0.96 -12.50
C VAL A 210 7.29 -1.93 -11.60
N GLY A 211 7.81 -3.14 -11.40
CA GLY A 211 7.20 -4.14 -10.52
C GLY A 211 7.11 -3.66 -9.08
N GLY A 212 8.22 -3.19 -8.51
CA GLY A 212 8.28 -2.66 -7.16
C GLY A 212 7.40 -1.44 -6.96
N ALA A 213 7.47 -0.46 -7.85
CA ALA A 213 6.62 0.73 -7.79
C ALA A 213 5.13 0.36 -7.80
N ARG A 214 4.75 -0.60 -8.66
CA ARG A 214 3.38 -1.14 -8.69
C ARG A 214 2.99 -1.79 -7.36
N ASN A 215 3.86 -2.65 -6.80
CA ASN A 215 3.57 -3.31 -5.53
C ASN A 215 3.42 -2.32 -4.38
N ILE A 216 4.27 -1.28 -4.32
CA ILE A 216 4.20 -0.22 -3.32
C ILE A 216 2.84 0.47 -3.37
N LEU A 217 2.43 0.94 -4.56
CA LEU A 217 1.16 1.63 -4.73
C LEU A 217 -0.04 0.71 -4.51
N ASP A 218 0.05 -0.56 -4.92
CA ASP A 218 -0.98 -1.57 -4.63
C ASP A 218 -1.17 -1.79 -3.12
N ALA A 219 -0.08 -1.92 -2.38
CA ALA A 219 -0.13 -2.10 -0.93
C ALA A 219 -0.71 -0.86 -0.23
N LEU A 220 -0.24 0.33 -0.60
CA LEU A 220 -0.72 1.60 -0.06
C LEU A 220 -2.24 1.76 -0.27
N LEU A 221 -2.72 1.51 -1.49
CA LEU A 221 -4.14 1.65 -1.82
C LEU A 221 -4.99 0.56 -1.16
N ALA A 222 -4.45 -0.66 -0.95
CA ALA A 222 -5.15 -1.72 -0.25
C ALA A 222 -5.42 -1.37 1.21
N GLU A 223 -4.52 -0.64 1.89
CA GLU A 223 -4.71 -0.23 3.30
C GLU A 223 -5.98 0.63 3.53
N ALA A 224 -6.46 1.33 2.50
CA ALA A 224 -7.69 2.12 2.58
C ALA A 224 -8.98 1.26 2.61
N TYR A 225 -8.88 -0.04 2.35
CA TYR A 225 -10.02 -0.95 2.25
C TYR A 225 -9.83 -2.15 3.19
N ASP A 226 -10.68 -2.26 4.22
CA ASP A 226 -10.58 -3.27 5.30
C ASP A 226 -10.43 -4.74 4.86
N ALA A 227 -10.86 -5.08 3.63
CA ALA A 227 -10.82 -6.44 3.09
C ALA A 227 -9.88 -6.60 1.88
N ALA A 228 -9.19 -5.53 1.46
CA ALA A 228 -8.27 -5.61 0.35
C ALA A 228 -6.97 -6.30 0.78
N LEU A 229 -6.48 -7.19 -0.09
CA LEU A 229 -5.28 -7.96 0.18
C LEU A 229 -4.07 -7.34 -0.53
N PRO A 230 -3.06 -6.84 0.21
CA PRO A 230 -1.88 -6.25 -0.40
C PRO A 230 -0.96 -7.33 -1.01
N PRO A 231 -0.01 -6.94 -1.89
CA PRO A 231 1.04 -7.85 -2.34
C PRO A 231 1.78 -8.52 -1.16
N GLY A 232 1.98 -9.83 -1.26
CA GLY A 232 2.55 -10.69 -0.22
C GLY A 232 1.50 -11.37 0.66
N ALA A 233 0.22 -11.00 0.56
CA ALA A 233 -0.84 -11.67 1.31
C ALA A 233 -1.08 -13.11 0.79
N PRO A 234 -1.11 -14.12 1.67
CA PRO A 234 -1.45 -15.49 1.29
C PRO A 234 -2.95 -15.62 1.07
N VAL A 235 -3.34 -16.37 0.04
CA VAL A 235 -4.72 -16.51 -0.41
C VAL A 235 -5.05 -17.93 -0.86
N LEU A 236 -6.32 -18.29 -0.72
CA LEU A 236 -6.90 -19.49 -1.31
C LEU A 236 -7.77 -19.09 -2.50
N VAL A 237 -7.54 -19.73 -3.64
CA VAL A 237 -8.40 -19.64 -4.85
C VAL A 237 -8.91 -21.05 -5.14
N GLY A 238 -10.18 -21.29 -4.83
CA GLY A 238 -10.68 -22.66 -4.64
C GLY A 238 -9.91 -23.34 -3.50
N GLU A 239 -9.24 -24.46 -3.79
CA GLU A 239 -8.40 -25.20 -2.84
C GLU A 239 -6.90 -24.91 -3.00
N ARG A 240 -6.53 -23.99 -3.91
CA ARG A 240 -5.12 -23.72 -4.23
C ARG A 240 -4.61 -22.54 -3.40
N LEU A 241 -3.55 -22.79 -2.64
CA LEU A 241 -2.80 -21.75 -1.94
C LEU A 241 -1.95 -20.95 -2.94
N GLY A 242 -2.04 -19.64 -2.86
CA GLY A 242 -1.23 -18.70 -3.62
C GLY A 242 -0.90 -17.45 -2.83
N THR A 243 -0.15 -16.56 -3.45
CA THR A 243 0.26 -15.27 -2.87
C THR A 243 -0.14 -14.16 -3.82
N VAL A 244 -0.72 -13.08 -3.28
CA VAL A 244 -1.01 -11.88 -4.06
C VAL A 244 0.31 -11.24 -4.47
N VAL A 245 0.52 -11.04 -5.78
CA VAL A 245 1.72 -10.37 -6.33
C VAL A 245 1.38 -9.02 -6.98
N GLY A 246 0.10 -8.65 -7.00
CA GLY A 246 -0.40 -7.36 -7.48
C GLY A 246 -1.91 -7.25 -7.37
N VAL A 247 -2.42 -6.04 -7.49
CA VAL A 247 -3.85 -5.74 -7.36
C VAL A 247 -4.37 -5.13 -8.66
N CYS A 248 -5.55 -5.57 -9.08
CA CYS A 248 -6.27 -5.02 -10.23
C CYS A 248 -7.27 -3.98 -9.72
N TRP A 249 -7.09 -2.74 -10.18
CA TRP A 249 -7.87 -1.61 -9.73
C TRP A 249 -8.78 -1.10 -10.84
N GLU A 250 -10.04 -0.85 -10.51
CA GLU A 250 -10.94 -0.06 -11.34
C GLU A 250 -10.52 1.43 -11.36
N PRO A 251 -11.11 2.29 -12.21
CA PRO A 251 -10.82 3.72 -12.17
C PRO A 251 -10.99 4.36 -10.78
N ALA A 252 -12.00 3.90 -10.03
CA ALA A 252 -12.28 4.33 -8.66
C ALA A 252 -12.75 3.15 -7.80
N GLY A 253 -12.68 3.31 -6.47
CA GLY A 253 -13.22 2.33 -5.52
C GLY A 253 -12.29 1.14 -5.22
N PRO A 254 -12.85 0.06 -4.63
CA PRO A 254 -12.09 -1.09 -4.15
C PRO A 254 -11.42 -1.88 -5.29
N PRO A 255 -10.54 -2.86 -4.98
CA PRO A 255 -10.00 -3.76 -5.99
C PRO A 255 -11.09 -4.48 -6.79
N GLY A 256 -10.89 -4.62 -8.10
CA GLY A 256 -11.72 -5.47 -8.98
C GLY A 256 -11.22 -6.91 -9.05
N GLY A 257 -9.95 -7.14 -8.74
CA GLY A 257 -9.34 -8.48 -8.69
C GLY A 257 -7.90 -8.45 -8.19
N TYR A 258 -7.27 -9.61 -8.21
CA TYR A 258 -5.90 -9.81 -7.76
C TYR A 258 -5.08 -10.52 -8.84
N ARG A 259 -3.77 -10.24 -8.84
CA ARG A 259 -2.77 -11.04 -9.53
C ARG A 259 -2.16 -11.98 -8.50
N VAL A 260 -2.32 -13.27 -8.70
CA VAL A 260 -1.94 -14.33 -7.75
C VAL A 260 -0.91 -15.25 -8.40
N ARG A 261 0.10 -15.64 -7.63
CA ARG A 261 1.04 -16.72 -8.01
C ARG A 261 0.80 -17.93 -7.11
N PHE A 262 0.78 -19.13 -7.68
CA PHE A 262 0.48 -20.37 -6.95
C PHE A 262 1.75 -21.20 -6.71
N GLY A 263 2.23 -21.24 -5.47
CA GLY A 263 3.43 -22.01 -5.10
C GLY A 263 4.62 -21.74 -6.02
N ALA A 264 5.21 -22.80 -6.58
CA ALA A 264 6.35 -22.72 -7.50
C ALA A 264 5.97 -22.42 -8.96
N ASP A 265 4.69 -22.26 -9.30
CA ASP A 265 4.26 -21.87 -10.65
C ASP A 265 4.73 -20.44 -10.93
N PRO A 266 5.60 -20.19 -11.93
CA PRO A 266 6.04 -18.83 -12.24
C PRO A 266 4.92 -17.98 -12.85
N ALA A 267 3.85 -18.60 -13.36
CA ALA A 267 2.74 -17.90 -13.99
C ALA A 267 1.97 -17.03 -12.99
N VAL A 268 1.55 -15.86 -13.45
CA VAL A 268 0.72 -14.94 -12.69
C VAL A 268 -0.71 -15.05 -13.22
N HIS A 269 -1.64 -15.36 -12.33
CA HIS A 269 -3.04 -15.58 -12.65
C HIS A 269 -3.86 -14.37 -12.19
N SER A 270 -4.76 -13.89 -13.05
CA SER A 270 -5.74 -12.87 -12.67
C SER A 270 -6.99 -13.53 -12.13
N VAL A 271 -7.38 -13.14 -10.92
CA VAL A 271 -8.48 -13.77 -10.15
C VAL A 271 -9.43 -12.68 -9.66
N ALA A 272 -10.74 -12.90 -9.77
CA ALA A 272 -11.73 -11.95 -9.28
C ALA A 272 -11.76 -11.92 -7.75
N VAL A 273 -12.12 -10.77 -7.14
CA VAL A 273 -12.18 -10.65 -5.67
C VAL A 273 -13.08 -11.72 -5.03
N ALA A 274 -14.19 -12.09 -5.67
CA ALA A 274 -15.15 -13.07 -5.16
C ALA A 274 -14.58 -14.50 -5.07
N GLU A 275 -13.52 -14.80 -5.81
CA GLU A 275 -12.87 -16.12 -5.88
C GLU A 275 -11.72 -16.25 -4.87
N VAL A 276 -11.29 -15.14 -4.27
CA VAL A 276 -10.15 -15.07 -3.36
C VAL A 276 -10.63 -15.07 -1.92
N ARG A 277 -10.11 -15.99 -1.12
CA ARG A 277 -10.26 -15.96 0.34
C ARG A 277 -8.89 -15.72 0.97
N PRO A 278 -8.78 -14.89 2.01
CA PRO A 278 -7.56 -14.84 2.80
C PRO A 278 -7.26 -16.26 3.29
N ALA A 279 -6.01 -16.71 3.15
CA ALA A 279 -5.57 -17.95 3.77
C ALA A 279 -5.39 -17.66 5.27
N THR A 280 -6.49 -17.52 6.01
CA THR A 280 -6.44 -17.55 7.47
C THR A 280 -6.00 -18.95 7.88
N ALA A 281 -5.06 -19.06 8.82
CA ALA A 281 -4.79 -20.35 9.45
C ALA A 281 -6.13 -20.93 9.93
N THR A 282 -6.45 -22.11 9.43
CA THR A 282 -7.68 -22.85 9.70
C THR A 282 -7.96 -22.84 11.21
N GLU A 283 -9.20 -22.51 11.62
CA GLU A 283 -9.65 -22.79 12.99
C GLU A 283 -9.35 -24.28 13.26
N PRO A 284 -8.73 -24.63 14.40
CA PRO A 284 -8.46 -26.02 14.72
C PRO A 284 -9.78 -26.80 14.74
N GLU A 285 -9.82 -27.95 14.06
CA GLU A 285 -10.99 -28.84 14.11
C GLU A 285 -11.36 -29.09 15.59
N PRO A 286 -12.66 -29.04 15.94
CA PRO A 286 -13.07 -29.40 17.28
C PRO A 286 -12.66 -30.86 17.51
N VAL A 287 -11.70 -31.05 18.41
CA VAL A 287 -11.31 -32.37 18.91
C VAL A 287 -12.59 -33.02 19.42
N SER A 288 -13.09 -34.00 18.66
CA SER A 288 -14.24 -34.81 19.07
C SER A 288 -13.76 -35.69 20.23
N GLY A 289 -14.16 -35.30 21.44
CA GLY A 289 -14.01 -36.12 22.64
C GLY A 289 -15.04 -37.23 22.72
#